data_AF-A0A6I3XGG7-F1
#
_entry.id   AF-A0A6I3XGG7-F1
#
_cell.length_a   1.000
_cell.length_b   1.000
_cell.length_c   1.000
_cell.angle_alpha   90.00
_cell.angle_beta   90.00
_cell.angle_gamma   90.00
#
_symmetry.space_group_name_H-M   'P 1'
#
loop_
_entity.id
_entity.type
_entity.pdbx_description
1 polymer ?
#
loop_
_entity_poly.entity_id
_entity_poly.type
_entity_poly.pdbx_seq_one_letter_code
_entity_poly.pdbx_strand_id
1 'polypeptide(L)'
;MALTMQHFILAGGGELTAGSAPLGQLSVLWSAMSAPPSTVVVSPSPAYPAALLARDLATMAHLAPLSQVIVVGTLDDAVVVAALLTNEPVTMSTTAGSLREAYNRPAPPTPIEVLLSLDGRTADPLSAS
;
A
#
# COMPACT_ATOMS: atom_id res chain seq x y z
N MET A 1 20.43 -7.77 1.65
CA MET A 1 19.13 -8.18 1.07
C MET A 1 18.77 -7.20 -0.03
N ALA A 2 18.20 -7.67 -1.13
CA ALA A 2 17.90 -6.86 -2.31
C ALA A 2 16.39 -6.66 -2.47
N LEU A 3 15.96 -5.46 -2.86
CA LEU A 3 14.63 -5.22 -3.41
C LEU A 3 14.55 -5.88 -4.80
N THR A 4 13.42 -6.50 -5.09
CA THR A 4 13.10 -6.95 -6.45
C THR A 4 12.30 -5.86 -7.14
N MET A 5 12.71 -5.47 -8.35
CA MET A 5 11.90 -4.56 -9.18
C MET A 5 10.83 -5.36 -9.92
N GLN A 6 9.60 -4.87 -9.90
CA GLN A 6 8.46 -5.45 -10.59
C GLN A 6 7.88 -4.44 -11.59
N HIS A 7 7.48 -4.91 -12.76
CA HIS A 7 6.85 -4.12 -13.80
C HIS A 7 5.36 -4.45 -13.87
N PHE A 8 4.51 -3.42 -13.95
CA PHE A 8 3.06 -3.53 -14.01
C PHE A 8 2.50 -2.81 -15.22
N ILE A 9 1.47 -3.39 -15.83
CA ILE A 9 0.71 -2.77 -16.92
C ILE A 9 -0.58 -2.19 -16.33
N LEU A 10 -0.71 -0.88 -16.33
CA LEU A 10 -1.91 -0.20 -15.85
C LEU A 10 -3.10 -0.51 -16.77
N ALA A 11 -4.32 -0.50 -16.23
CA ALA A 11 -5.54 -0.70 -17.03
C ALA A 11 -5.67 0.28 -18.22
N GLY A 12 -5.07 1.48 -18.13
CA GLY A 12 -5.00 2.46 -19.22
C GLY A 12 -3.87 2.25 -20.24
N GLY A 13 -3.11 1.15 -20.15
CA GLY A 13 -2.01 0.82 -21.06
C GLY A 13 -0.65 1.44 -20.69
N GLY A 14 -0.55 2.18 -19.58
CA GLY A 14 0.73 2.68 -19.06
C GLY A 14 1.56 1.57 -18.40
N GLU A 15 2.87 1.77 -18.29
CA GLU A 15 3.77 0.87 -17.56
C GLU A 15 4.30 1.53 -16.30
N LEU A 16 4.46 0.74 -15.24
CA LEU A 16 4.99 1.19 -13.96
C LEU A 16 6.03 0.23 -13.39
N THR A 17 7.08 0.78 -12.76
CA THR A 17 8.11 0.01 -12.06
C THR A 17 8.02 0.25 -10.56
N ALA A 18 8.01 -0.82 -9.77
CA ALA A 18 7.86 -0.75 -8.32
C ALA A 18 8.84 -1.68 -7.58
N GLY A 19 9.25 -1.27 -6.37
CA GLY A 19 10.12 -2.08 -5.51
C GLY A 19 9.32 -3.05 -4.64
N SER A 20 9.79 -4.29 -4.50
CA SER A 20 9.22 -5.32 -3.63
C SER A 20 10.25 -5.82 -2.63
N ALA A 21 9.87 -5.88 -1.36
CA ALA A 21 10.69 -6.40 -0.27
C ALA A 21 9.95 -7.49 0.52
N PRO A 22 10.67 -8.41 1.19
CA PRO A 22 10.07 -9.40 2.07
C PRO A 22 9.26 -8.77 3.20
N LEU A 23 8.25 -9.51 3.68
CA LEU A 23 7.34 -9.08 4.76
C LEU A 23 8.11 -8.59 5.99
N GLY A 24 7.65 -7.47 6.56
CA GLY A 24 8.22 -6.88 7.78
C GLY A 24 9.61 -6.25 7.63
N GLN A 25 10.21 -6.22 6.43
CA GLN A 25 11.54 -5.65 6.20
C GLN A 25 11.57 -4.35 5.40
N LEU A 26 10.41 -3.88 4.96
CA LEU A 26 10.27 -2.68 4.12
C LEU A 26 10.94 -1.47 4.76
N SER A 27 10.60 -1.11 6.00
CA SER A 27 11.11 0.11 6.65
C SER A 27 12.64 0.09 6.84
N VAL A 28 13.22 -1.06 7.18
CA VAL A 28 14.66 -1.22 7.35
C VAL A 28 15.40 -1.02 6.04
N LEU A 29 14.94 -1.70 4.98
CA LEU A 29 15.53 -1.58 3.64
C LEU A 29 15.39 -0.15 3.12
N TRP A 30 14.23 0.47 3.31
CA TRP A 30 13.94 1.82 2.83
C TRP A 30 14.85 2.88 3.45
N SER A 31 15.08 2.79 4.76
CA SER A 31 15.95 3.72 5.48
C SER A 31 17.42 3.64 5.07
N ALA A 32 17.85 2.50 4.51
CA ALA A 32 19.21 2.28 4.06
C ALA A 32 19.47 2.72 2.61
N MET A 33 18.43 3.17 1.89
CA MET A 33 18.55 3.53 0.47
C MET A 33 18.89 5.00 0.28
N SER A 34 19.85 5.27 -0.61
CA SER A 34 20.16 6.62 -1.07
C SER A 34 19.08 7.19 -2.01
N ALA A 35 18.29 6.32 -2.64
CA ALA A 35 17.23 6.66 -3.58
C ALA A 35 16.08 5.63 -3.50
N PRO A 36 15.25 5.66 -2.44
CA PRO A 36 14.12 4.74 -2.29
C PRO A 36 13.12 4.91 -3.44
N PRO A 37 12.45 3.83 -3.90
CA PRO A 37 11.49 3.93 -4.98
C PRO A 37 10.24 4.67 -4.49
N SER A 38 9.60 5.51 -5.31
CA SER A 38 8.35 6.18 -4.89
C SER A 38 7.12 5.26 -4.94
N THR A 39 7.27 4.05 -5.50
CA THR A 39 6.23 3.01 -5.56
C THR A 39 6.70 1.70 -4.93
N VAL A 40 5.83 1.08 -4.13
CA VAL A 40 6.05 -0.24 -3.51
C VAL A 40 5.04 -1.28 -3.92
N VAL A 41 5.47 -2.54 -3.92
CA VAL A 41 4.59 -3.71 -3.99
C VAL A 41 4.53 -4.38 -2.63
N VAL A 42 3.31 -4.60 -2.15
CA VAL A 42 3.03 -5.17 -0.84
C VAL A 42 2.01 -6.29 -0.95
N SER A 43 2.14 -7.32 -0.12
CA SER A 43 1.21 -8.44 -0.09
C SER A 43 0.78 -8.73 1.35
N PRO A 44 -0.42 -8.28 1.75
CA PRO A 44 -0.99 -8.64 3.04
C PRO A 44 -1.07 -10.16 3.21
N SER A 45 -0.95 -10.62 4.45
CA SER A 45 -1.06 -12.04 4.81
C SER A 45 -1.72 -12.20 6.17
N PRO A 46 -2.14 -13.41 6.57
CA PRO A 46 -2.70 -13.63 7.91
C PRO A 46 -1.73 -13.25 9.05
N ALA A 47 -0.42 -13.41 8.84
CA ALA A 47 0.60 -12.99 9.79
C ALA A 47 0.93 -11.49 9.72
N TYR A 48 0.57 -10.82 8.63
CA TYR A 48 0.80 -9.40 8.39
C TYR A 48 -0.40 -8.75 7.68
N PRO A 49 -1.50 -8.48 8.41
CA PRO A 49 -2.76 -8.02 7.83
C PRO A 49 -2.66 -6.63 7.23
N ALA A 50 -3.58 -6.33 6.30
CA ALA A 50 -3.66 -5.06 5.57
C ALA A 50 -3.59 -3.81 6.47
N ALA A 51 -4.23 -3.85 7.65
CA ALA A 51 -4.21 -2.73 8.59
C ALA A 51 -2.83 -2.44 9.20
N LEU A 52 -2.07 -3.48 9.56
CA LEU A 52 -0.69 -3.30 10.05
C LEU A 52 0.22 -2.81 8.93
N LEU A 53 0.01 -3.34 7.74
CA LEU A 53 0.74 -2.93 6.55
C LEU A 53 0.50 -1.45 6.22
N ALA A 54 -0.75 -0.99 6.28
CA ALA A 54 -1.11 0.41 6.05
C ALA A 54 -0.46 1.37 7.07
N ARG A 55 -0.40 0.97 8.35
CA ARG A 55 0.29 1.74 9.39
C ARG A 55 1.78 1.91 9.07
N ASP A 56 2.45 0.84 8.65
CA ASP A 56 3.87 0.90 8.30
C ASP A 56 4.12 1.77 7.08
N LEU A 57 3.28 1.64 6.05
CA LEU A 57 3.36 2.48 4.86
C LEU A 57 3.17 3.96 5.19
N ALA A 58 2.19 4.28 6.03
CA ALA A 58 1.99 5.65 6.49
C ALA A 58 3.20 6.19 7.25
N THR A 59 3.82 5.36 8.09
CA THR A 59 5.06 5.71 8.81
C THR A 59 6.23 5.89 7.84
N MET A 60 6.37 5.03 6.84
CA MET A 60 7.42 5.10 5.82
C MET A 60 7.30 6.37 4.97
N ALA A 61 6.07 6.81 4.66
CA ALA A 61 5.84 8.04 3.90
C ALA A 61 6.34 9.31 4.62
N HIS A 62 6.55 9.26 5.94
CA HIS A 62 7.22 10.33 6.69
C HIS A 62 8.74 10.28 6.60
N LEU A 63 9.32 9.13 6.26
CA LEU A 63 10.77 8.94 6.19
C LEU A 63 11.31 9.18 4.79
N ALA A 64 10.52 8.93 3.75
CA ALA A 64 10.91 9.07 2.37
C ALA A 64 9.70 9.23 1.43
N PRO A 65 9.90 9.76 0.21
CA PRO A 65 8.82 9.89 -0.76
C PRO A 65 8.18 8.53 -1.07
N LEU A 66 6.88 8.43 -0.81
CA LEU A 66 6.04 7.30 -1.16
C LEU A 66 4.76 7.86 -1.77
N SER A 67 4.61 7.72 -3.08
CA SER A 67 3.47 8.25 -3.82
C SER A 67 2.46 7.18 -4.19
N GLN A 68 2.89 5.92 -4.26
CA GLN A 68 2.03 4.83 -4.73
C GLN A 68 2.33 3.49 -4.05
N VAL A 69 1.28 2.70 -3.83
CA VAL A 69 1.32 1.37 -3.23
C VAL A 69 0.52 0.41 -4.12
N ILE A 70 1.15 -0.69 -4.52
CA ILE A 70 0.51 -1.77 -5.26
C ILE A 70 0.29 -2.95 -4.31
N VAL A 71 -0.98 -3.27 -4.06
CA VAL A 71 -1.39 -4.39 -3.22
C VAL A 71 -1.57 -5.63 -4.09
N VAL A 72 -0.79 -6.68 -3.81
CA VAL A 72 -0.96 -8.01 -4.38
C VAL A 72 -1.72 -8.85 -3.35
N GLY A 73 -3.03 -8.95 -3.51
CA GLY A 73 -3.91 -9.57 -2.52
C GLY A 73 -5.37 -9.53 -2.95
N THR A 74 -6.26 -9.49 -1.97
CA THR A 74 -7.71 -9.40 -2.23
C THR A 74 -8.16 -7.95 -2.45
N LEU A 75 -9.35 -7.76 -3.03
CA LEU A 75 -9.98 -6.44 -3.10
C LEU A 75 -10.19 -5.85 -1.70
N ASP A 76 -10.67 -6.66 -0.75
CA ASP A 76 -10.86 -6.25 0.65
C ASP A 76 -9.55 -5.71 1.26
N ASP A 77 -8.43 -6.40 1.02
CA ASP A 77 -7.12 -5.93 1.49
C ASP A 77 -6.75 -4.57 0.91
N ALA A 78 -6.92 -4.39 -0.40
CA ALA A 78 -6.59 -3.14 -1.07
C ALA A 78 -7.49 -1.98 -0.61
N VAL A 79 -8.78 -2.25 -0.37
CA VAL A 79 -9.73 -1.26 0.19
C VAL A 79 -9.34 -0.87 1.61
N VAL A 80 -8.95 -1.83 2.47
CA VAL A 80 -8.47 -1.54 3.82
C VAL A 80 -7.21 -0.68 3.79
N VAL A 81 -6.23 -1.03 2.94
CA VAL A 81 -5.01 -0.24 2.79
C VAL A 81 -5.33 1.19 2.30
N ALA A 82 -6.15 1.33 1.25
CA ALA A 82 -6.55 2.62 0.72
C ALA A 82 -7.22 3.50 1.77
N ALA A 83 -8.19 2.97 2.49
CA ALA A 83 -8.92 3.71 3.51
C ALA A 83 -8.02 4.18 4.67
N LEU A 84 -7.10 3.32 5.12
CA LEU A 84 -6.19 3.63 6.23
C LEU A 84 -5.00 4.51 5.84
N LEU A 85 -4.77 4.78 4.55
CA LEU A 85 -3.75 5.72 4.08
C LEU A 85 -4.31 7.13 3.82
N THR A 86 -5.56 7.39 4.20
CA THR A 86 -6.14 8.73 4.13
C THR A 86 -5.84 9.56 5.37
N ASN A 87 -6.00 10.88 5.25
CA ASN A 87 -5.97 11.80 6.39
C ASN A 87 -7.37 12.03 7.02
N GLU A 88 -8.39 11.43 6.41
CA GLU A 88 -9.80 11.58 6.76
C GLU A 88 -10.25 10.51 7.77
N PRO A 89 -11.34 10.73 8.51
CA PRO A 89 -11.93 9.69 9.35
C PRO A 89 -12.41 8.51 8.50
N VAL A 90 -12.04 7.32 8.92
CA VAL A 90 -12.33 6.06 8.25
C VAL A 90 -13.56 5.42 8.86
N THR A 91 -14.55 5.13 8.01
CA THR A 91 -15.70 4.30 8.36
C THR A 91 -15.78 3.16 7.35
N MET A 92 -15.64 1.92 7.82
CA MET A 92 -15.66 0.72 6.97
C MET A 92 -16.27 -0.46 7.71
N SER A 93 -16.83 -1.40 6.95
CA SER A 93 -17.25 -2.71 7.45
C SER A 93 -16.65 -3.77 6.54
N THR A 94 -15.84 -4.66 7.11
CA THR A 94 -15.21 -5.78 6.42
C THR A 94 -15.56 -7.10 7.10
N THR A 95 -15.17 -8.22 6.48
CA THR A 95 -15.31 -9.55 7.08
C THR A 95 -14.52 -9.71 8.40
N ALA A 96 -13.46 -8.92 8.59
CA ALA A 96 -12.63 -8.93 9.80
C ALA A 96 -13.17 -8.04 10.93
N GLY A 97 -14.14 -7.16 10.66
CA GLY A 97 -14.74 -6.26 11.65
C GLY A 97 -15.18 -4.92 11.07
N SER A 98 -15.64 -4.02 11.94
CA SER A 98 -16.05 -2.67 11.56
C SER A 98 -15.21 -1.60 12.24
N LEU A 99 -14.96 -0.52 11.51
CA LEU A 99 -14.36 0.72 11.99
C LEU A 99 -15.36 1.84 11.76
N ARG A 100 -15.49 2.74 12.74
CA ARG A 100 -16.38 3.90 12.64
C ARG A 100 -15.65 5.14 13.12
N GLU A 101 -15.54 6.13 12.24
CA GLU A 101 -14.89 7.42 12.50
C GLU A 101 -13.49 7.30 13.12
N ALA A 102 -12.74 6.26 12.72
CA ALA A 102 -11.40 6.00 13.22
C ALA A 102 -10.35 6.72 12.38
N TYR A 103 -9.23 7.12 12.99
CA TYR A 103 -8.10 7.69 12.26
C TYR A 103 -6.90 6.75 12.36
N ASN A 104 -6.29 6.43 11.22
CA ASN A 104 -4.96 5.83 11.21
C ASN A 104 -3.93 6.96 11.40
N ARG A 105 -3.13 6.89 12.46
CA ARG A 105 -2.14 7.91 12.79
C ARG A 105 -0.75 7.28 12.97
N PRO A 106 0.32 7.90 12.42
CA PRO A 106 0.29 9.13 11.63
C PRO A 106 -0.37 8.90 10.26
N ALA A 107 -1.08 9.90 9.75
CA ALA A 107 -1.54 9.87 8.35
C ALA A 107 -0.34 10.22 7.44
N PRO A 108 -0.28 9.71 6.20
CA PRO A 108 0.76 10.11 5.25
C PRO A 108 0.85 11.63 5.09
N PRO A 109 2.06 12.21 4.96
CA PRO A 109 2.24 13.65 4.78
C PRO A 109 1.76 14.14 3.40
N THR A 110 1.73 13.24 2.42
CA THR A 110 1.18 13.45 1.08
C THR A 110 0.25 12.30 0.73
N PRO A 111 -0.82 12.52 -0.06
CA PRO A 111 -1.68 11.44 -0.54
C PRO A 111 -0.88 10.33 -1.22
N ILE A 112 -1.21 9.07 -0.90
CA ILE A 112 -0.62 7.87 -1.50
C ILE A 112 -1.70 7.20 -2.34
N GLU A 113 -1.43 7.02 -3.63
CA GLU A 113 -2.29 6.25 -4.51
C GLU A 113 -2.17 4.76 -4.19
N VAL A 114 -3.29 4.09 -3.98
CA VAL A 114 -3.32 2.64 -3.72
C VAL A 114 -3.95 1.95 -4.91
N LEU A 115 -3.27 0.95 -5.46
CA LEU A 115 -3.72 0.15 -6.57
C LEU A 115 -3.76 -1.33 -6.17
N LEU A 116 -4.79 -2.06 -6.63
CA LEU A 116 -4.84 -3.51 -6.55
C LEU A 116 -4.17 -4.11 -7.79
N SER A 117 -3.28 -5.09 -7.62
CA SER A 117 -2.74 -5.87 -8.72
C SER A 117 -3.50 -7.18 -8.95
N LEU A 118 -3.95 -7.39 -10.19
CA LEU A 118 -4.61 -8.60 -10.68
C LEU A 118 -3.91 -9.04 -11.97
N ASP A 119 -3.30 -10.22 -11.97
CA ASP A 119 -2.64 -10.82 -13.15
C ASP A 119 -1.64 -9.89 -13.86
N GLY A 120 -0.84 -9.16 -13.09
CA GLY A 120 0.16 -8.21 -13.63
C GLY A 120 -0.42 -6.89 -14.14
N ARG A 121 -1.75 -6.70 -14.03
CA ARG A 121 -2.41 -5.42 -14.23
C ARG A 121 -2.73 -4.76 -12.89
N THR A 122 -2.92 -3.44 -12.90
CA THR A 122 -3.36 -2.73 -11.70
C THR A 122 -4.63 -1.92 -11.94
N ALA A 123 -5.47 -1.82 -10.91
CA ALA A 123 -6.72 -1.07 -10.90
C ALA A 123 -6.90 -0.32 -9.57
N ASP A 124 -7.67 0.77 -9.59
CA ASP A 124 -8.09 1.45 -8.37
C ASP A 124 -9.08 0.56 -7.59
N PRO A 125 -8.76 0.17 -6.33
CA PRO A 125 -9.64 -0.67 -5.54
C PRO A 125 -10.97 0.00 -5.18
N LEU A 126 -11.04 1.34 -5.16
CA LEU A 126 -12.26 2.07 -4.82
C LEU A 126 -13.21 2.25 -6.01
N SER A 127 -12.71 2.08 -7.23
CA SER A 127 -13.52 2.12 -8.45
C SER A 127 -14.35 0.84 -8.69
N ALA A 128 -14.12 -0.22 -7.92
CA ALA A 128 -14.80 -1.51 -8.04
C ALA A 128 -15.95 -1.70 -7.02
N SER A 129 -16.28 -0.67 -6.23
CA SER A 129 -17.27 -0.69 -5.14
C SER A 129 -18.61 -0.07 -5.54
#